data_AF-A0A969H3F1-F1
#
_entry.id   AF-A0A969H3F1-F1
#
_cell.length_a   1.000
_cell.length_b   1.000
_cell.length_c   1.000
_cell.angle_alpha   90.00
_cell.angle_beta   90.00
_cell.angle_gamma   90.00
#
_symmetry.space_group_name_H-M   'P 1'
#
loop_
_entity.id
_entity.type
_entity.pdbx_description
1 polymer ?
#
loop_
_entity_poly.entity_id
_entity_poly.type
_entity_poly.pdbx_seq_one_letter_code
_entity_poly.pdbx_strand_id
1 'polypeptide(L)'
;MARYRAFEQGKQKTSGVIIGLWVDPPKGTGKKYYVGYQFGNNHQAYQEVHSRVYNRLAVGETVKVEYVQDKPQLSRVDLRK
;
A
#
# COMPACT_ATOMS: atom_id res chain seq x y z
N MET A 1 16.24 8.83 12.78
CA MET A 1 14.98 8.32 13.35
C MET A 1 13.85 9.38 13.43
N ALA A 2 13.78 10.38 12.54
CA ALA A 2 12.78 11.46 12.64
C ALA A 2 11.54 11.29 11.73
N ARG A 3 11.64 10.52 10.63
CA ARG A 3 10.54 10.37 9.64
C ARG A 3 9.33 9.56 10.14
N TYR A 4 9.53 8.63 11.08
CA TYR A 4 8.45 7.78 11.62
C TYR A 4 7.48 8.55 12.52
N ARG A 5 7.98 9.48 13.36
CA ARG A 5 7.12 10.26 14.28
C ARG A 5 6.13 11.16 13.54
N ALA A 6 6.53 11.72 12.40
CA ALA A 6 5.67 12.58 11.59
C ALA A 6 4.52 11.81 10.89
N PHE A 7 4.73 10.54 10.53
CA PHE A 7 3.65 9.71 9.97
C PHE A 7 2.62 9.35 11.04
N GLU A 8 3.05 9.04 12.26
CA GLU A 8 2.12 8.60 13.31
C GLU A 8 1.25 9.72 13.88
N GLN A 9 1.74 10.97 13.90
CA GLN A 9 1.00 12.10 14.48
C GLN A 9 -0.07 12.71 13.56
N GLY A 10 -0.08 12.37 12.27
CA GLY A 10 -0.99 12.98 11.27
C GLY A 10 -1.61 12.01 10.27
N LYS A 11 -1.49 10.70 10.51
CA LYS A 11 -2.10 9.70 9.62
C LYS A 11 -3.61 9.64 9.80
N GLN A 12 -4.32 9.70 8.67
CA GLN A 12 -5.74 9.42 8.58
C GLN A 12 -5.94 8.01 8.06
N LYS A 13 -7.04 7.39 8.50
CA LYS A 13 -7.49 6.09 8.03
C LYS A 13 -8.60 6.30 7.01
N THR A 14 -8.50 5.61 5.89
CA THR A 14 -9.54 5.57 4.88
C THR A 14 -9.66 4.15 4.32
N SER A 15 -10.69 3.95 3.51
CA SER A 15 -10.80 2.75 2.68
C SER A 15 -10.19 3.04 1.31
N GLY A 16 -9.53 2.03 0.76
CA GLY A 16 -9.07 2.01 -0.62
C GLY A 16 -9.49 0.72 -1.30
N VAL A 17 -9.21 0.65 -2.60
CA VAL A 17 -9.48 -0.51 -3.44
C VAL A 17 -8.18 -0.92 -4.13
N ILE A 18 -7.90 -2.21 -4.17
CA ILE A 18 -6.77 -2.73 -4.95
C ILE A 18 -7.09 -2.57 -6.42
N ILE A 19 -6.24 -1.84 -7.14
CA ILE A 19 -6.40 -1.58 -8.58
C ILE A 19 -5.42 -2.37 -9.43
N GLY A 20 -4.38 -2.94 -8.82
CA GLY A 20 -3.37 -3.71 -9.55
C GLY A 20 -2.50 -4.57 -8.64
N LEU A 21 -2.03 -5.67 -9.21
CA LEU A 21 -1.09 -6.61 -8.59
C LEU A 21 -0.05 -6.95 -9.64
N TRP A 22 1.24 -6.83 -9.31
CA TRP A 22 2.31 -7.21 -10.22
C TRP A 22 3.53 -7.74 -9.46
N VAL A 23 4.34 -8.49 -10.19
CA VAL A 23 5.59 -9.06 -9.71
C VAL A 23 6.70 -8.47 -10.55
N ASP A 24 7.68 -7.80 -9.92
CA ASP A 24 8.88 -7.41 -10.65
C ASP A 24 9.73 -8.66 -10.95
N PRO A 25 10.14 -8.86 -12.21
CA PRO A 25 11.04 -9.94 -12.55
C PRO A 25 12.38 -9.77 -11.82
N PRO A 26 12.99 -10.87 -11.34
CA PRO A 26 14.16 -10.81 -10.48
C PRO A 26 15.37 -10.25 -11.23
N LYS A 27 15.70 -8.97 -11.03
CA LYS A 27 17.03 -8.43 -11.32
C LYS A 27 17.97 -8.76 -10.15
N GLY A 28 18.28 -10.04 -9.98
CA GLY A 28 19.29 -10.56 -9.05
C GLY A 28 18.82 -10.91 -7.63
N THR A 29 17.93 -10.14 -6.99
CA THR A 29 17.59 -10.29 -5.56
C THR A 29 16.29 -11.04 -5.24
N GLY A 30 15.71 -11.73 -6.23
CA GLY A 30 14.45 -12.49 -6.07
C GLY A 30 13.21 -11.74 -6.57
N LYS A 31 12.05 -12.42 -6.53
CA LYS A 31 10.77 -11.86 -6.97
C LYS A 31 10.25 -10.86 -5.94
N LYS A 32 9.96 -9.63 -6.37
CA LYS A 32 9.27 -8.63 -5.54
C LYS A 32 7.81 -8.56 -5.92
N TYR A 33 6.94 -8.52 -4.92
CA TYR A 33 5.49 -8.50 -5.11
C TYR A 33 4.97 -7.13 -4.72
N TYR A 34 4.16 -6.53 -5.58
CA TYR A 34 3.60 -5.21 -5.35
C TYR A 34 2.08 -5.22 -5.45
N VAL A 35 1.47 -4.39 -4.61
CA VAL A 35 0.05 -4.08 -4.66
C VAL A 35 -0.13 -2.60 -4.97
N GLY A 36 -0.88 -2.29 -6.03
CA GLY A 36 -1.36 -0.96 -6.33
C GLY A 36 -2.76 -0.77 -5.79
N TYR A 37 -3.02 0.36 -5.14
CA TYR A 37 -4.31 0.65 -4.53
C TYR A 37 -4.68 2.12 -4.74
N GLN A 38 -6.00 2.37 -4.83
CA GLN A 38 -6.60 3.68 -4.95
C GLN A 38 -7.40 4.01 -3.68
N PHE A 39 -7.30 5.23 -3.18
CA PHE A 39 -7.97 5.66 -1.95
C PHE A 39 -8.29 7.17 -1.97
N GLY A 40 -9.20 7.59 -1.08
CA GLY A 40 -9.62 8.99 -0.99
C GLY A 40 -10.13 9.55 -2.32
N ASN A 41 -9.74 10.79 -2.65
CA ASN A 41 -10.11 11.48 -3.90
C ASN A 41 -9.24 11.02 -5.09
N ASN A 42 -9.29 9.73 -5.42
CA ASN A 42 -8.55 9.09 -6.52
C ASN A 42 -7.01 9.13 -6.37
N HIS A 43 -6.50 9.15 -5.15
CA HIS A 43 -5.06 8.97 -4.94
C HIS A 43 -4.68 7.52 -5.22
N GLN A 44 -3.59 7.32 -5.97
CA GLN A 44 -3.07 5.99 -6.28
C GLN A 44 -1.67 5.86 -5.70
N ALA A 45 -1.40 4.72 -5.09
CA ALA A 45 -0.10 4.37 -4.55
C ALA A 45 0.16 2.88 -4.75
N TYR A 46 1.41 2.47 -4.51
CA TYR A 46 1.78 1.08 -4.51
C TYR A 46 2.69 0.75 -3.35
N GLN A 47 2.67 -0.51 -2.93
CA GLN A 47 3.46 -0.99 -1.80
C GLN A 47 4.04 -2.37 -2.11
N GLU A 48 5.32 -2.55 -1.79
CA GLU A 48 5.95 -3.87 -1.78
C GLU A 48 5.38 -4.71 -0.62
N VAL A 49 4.98 -5.93 -0.91
CA VAL A 49 4.36 -6.86 0.05
C VAL A 49 5.04 -8.22 0.01
N HIS A 50 4.87 -8.98 1.08
CA HIS A 50 5.36 -10.35 1.13
C HIS A 50 4.51 -11.25 0.23
N SER A 51 5.11 -12.29 -0.38
CA SER A 51 4.42 -13.24 -1.27
C SER A 51 3.16 -13.86 -0.67
N ARG A 52 3.21 -14.22 0.62
CA ARG A 52 2.08 -14.76 1.39
C ARG A 52 0.89 -13.81 1.44
N VAL A 53 1.15 -12.50 1.59
CA VAL A 53 0.11 -11.48 1.59
C VAL A 53 -0.41 -11.30 0.17
N TYR A 54 0.48 -11.12 -0.80
CA TYR A 54 0.14 -10.97 -2.22
C TYR A 54 -0.83 -12.05 -2.72
N ASN A 55 -0.56 -13.32 -2.43
CA ASN A 55 -1.38 -14.45 -2.87
C ASN A 55 -2.80 -14.47 -2.30
N ARG A 56 -3.10 -13.65 -1.29
CA ARG A 56 -4.44 -13.53 -0.67
C ARG A 56 -5.22 -12.32 -1.18
N LEU A 57 -4.58 -11.44 -1.95
CA LEU A 57 -5.18 -10.20 -2.41
C LEU A 57 -5.82 -10.38 -3.79
N ALA A 58 -6.89 -9.65 -4.03
CA ALA A 58 -7.53 -9.57 -5.34
C ALA A 58 -7.71 -8.11 -5.79
N VAL A 59 -7.63 -7.87 -7.10
CA VAL A 59 -8.04 -6.59 -7.68
C VAL A 59 -9.54 -6.39 -7.44
N GLY A 60 -9.95 -5.18 -7.06
CA GLY A 60 -11.31 -4.84 -6.63
C GLY A 60 -11.55 -5.04 -5.13
N GLU A 61 -10.62 -5.66 -4.40
CA GLU A 61 -10.76 -5.85 -2.95
C GLU A 61 -10.63 -4.52 -2.19
N THR A 62 -11.52 -4.30 -1.22
CA THR A 62 -11.44 -3.14 -0.33
C THR A 62 -10.43 -3.39 0.78
N VAL A 63 -9.55 -2.42 1.00
CA VAL A 63 -8.47 -2.45 1.99
C VAL A 63 -8.50 -1.20 2.85
N LYS A 64 -7.93 -1.28 4.05
CA LYS A 64 -7.72 -0.08 4.89
C LYS A 64 -6.40 0.57 4.51
N VAL A 65 -6.41 1.89 4.34
CA VAL A 65 -5.23 2.68 3.99
C VAL A 65 -5.01 3.73 5.07
N GLU A 66 -3.78 3.80 5.56
CA GLU A 66 -3.30 4.91 6.39
C GLU A 66 -2.51 5.87 5.49
N TYR A 67 -2.85 7.16 5.48
CA TYR A 67 -2.14 8.16 4.69
C TYR A 67 -2.04 9.50 5.42
N VAL A 68 -1.07 10.33 5.05
CA VAL A 68 -0.96 11.71 5.56
C VAL A 68 -1.74 12.63 4.63
N GLN A 69 -2.73 13.37 5.14
CA GLN A 69 -3.62 14.19 4.32
C GLN A 69 -2.87 15.20 3.43
N ASP A 70 -1.87 15.88 3.99
CA ASP A 70 -1.07 16.88 3.26
C ASP A 70 -0.05 16.25 2.28
N LYS A 71 0.21 14.94 2.43
CA LYS A 71 1.17 14.18 1.61
C LYS A 71 0.64 12.76 1.34
N PRO A 72 -0.38 12.58 0.49
CA PRO A 72 -1.00 11.27 0.24
C PRO A 72 -0.04 10.21 -0.31
N GLN A 73 1.06 10.63 -0.93
CA GLN A 73 2.15 9.74 -1.35
C GLN A 73 2.82 9.00 -0.18
N LEU A 74 2.72 9.54 1.04
CA LEU A 74 3.04 8.82 2.27
C LEU A 74 1.80 8.05 2.71
N SER A 75 1.58 6.90 2.08
CA SER A 75 0.48 5.99 2.38
C SER A 75 0.99 4.57 2.65
N ARG A 76 0.19 3.83 3.40
CA ARG A 76 0.44 2.43 3.76
C ARG A 76 -0.89 1.71 3.79
N VAL A 77 -0.96 0.57 3.10
CA VAL A 77 -2.11 -0.31 3.21
C VAL A 77 -1.96 -1.22 4.44
N ASP A 78 -3.02 -1.34 5.23
CA ASP A 78 -3.12 -2.30 6.32
C ASP A 78 -3.65 -3.62 5.77
N LEU A 79 -2.74 -4.59 5.65
CA LEU A 79 -2.98 -5.91 5.05
C LEU A 79 -3.06 -7.02 6.10
N ARG A 80 -3.37 -6.68 7.36
CA ARG A 80 -3.60 -7.67 8.43
C ARG A 80 -4.90 -8.45 8.14
N LYS A 81 -4.76 -9.59 7.45
CA LYS A 81 -5.79 -10.64 7.31
C LYS A 81 -5.22 -12.00 7.68
#